data_AF-C5J682-F1
#
_entry.id   AF-C5J682-F1
#
_cell.length_a   1.000
_cell.length_b   1.000
_cell.length_c   1.000
_cell.angle_alpha   90.00
_cell.angle_beta   90.00
_cell.angle_gamma   90.00
#
_symmetry.space_group_name_H-M   'P 1'
#
loop_
_entity.id
_entity.type
_entity.pdbx_description
1 polymer ?
#
loop_
_entity_poly.entity_id
_entity_poly.type
_entity_poly.pdbx_seq_one_letter_code
_entity_poly.pdbx_strand_id
1 'polypeptide(L)'
;MNQKAKIKKMLKDEEKWRFYKNFLGKKFSFLFLDLNKLFDLQLSVNEIFVLEKNLIFGIENQDTWIKLISSCFRNKEDFSPQILSNLSIFLYKSWKNYKLKYANQEIEYDRRANFNQFTLLLMEIDSNFNDIIVKLLKKWK
;
A
#
# COMPACT_ATOMS: atom_id res chain seq x y z
N MET A 1 13.94 12.38 15.10
CA MET A 1 12.66 11.84 15.63
C MET A 1 12.01 10.97 14.55
N ASN A 2 11.75 9.69 14.83
CA ASN A 2 11.30 8.69 13.85
C ASN A 2 9.90 9.04 13.26
N GLN A 3 9.78 9.15 11.92
CA GLN A 3 8.52 9.47 11.22
C GLN A 3 7.37 8.53 11.65
N LYS A 4 7.66 7.24 11.81
CA LYS A 4 6.68 6.24 12.28
C LYS A 4 6.09 6.60 13.63
N ALA A 5 6.91 7.11 14.56
CA ALA A 5 6.46 7.49 15.90
C ALA A 5 5.53 8.71 15.83
N LYS A 6 5.82 9.68 14.96
CA LYS A 6 4.95 10.85 14.71
C LYS A 6 3.59 10.42 14.16
N ILE A 7 3.58 9.65 13.06
CA ILE A 7 2.33 9.16 12.44
C ILE A 7 1.52 8.36 13.44
N LYS A 8 2.16 7.48 14.21
CA LYS A 8 1.51 6.68 15.25
C LYS A 8 0.86 7.55 16.33
N LYS A 9 1.51 8.63 16.75
CA LYS A 9 0.97 9.57 17.74
C LYS A 9 -0.29 10.25 17.16
N MET A 10 -0.18 10.81 15.95
CA MET A 10 -1.31 11.47 15.27
C MET A 10 -2.52 10.54 15.08
N LEU A 11 -2.30 9.27 14.69
CA LEU A 11 -3.39 8.30 14.55
C LEU A 11 -4.04 7.92 15.89
N LYS A 12 -3.28 7.95 17.00
CA LYS A 12 -3.81 7.66 18.34
C LYS A 12 -4.71 8.78 18.85
N ASP A 13 -4.31 10.02 18.59
CA ASP A 13 -5.03 11.21 19.06
C ASP A 13 -6.42 11.34 18.38
N GLU A 14 -6.63 10.67 17.24
CA GLU A 14 -7.90 10.62 16.50
C GLU A 14 -8.87 9.51 16.96
N GLU A 15 -8.60 8.80 18.07
CA GLU A 15 -9.34 7.61 18.57
C GLU A 15 -9.43 6.41 17.60
N LYS A 16 -8.97 6.58 16.36
CA LYS A 16 -9.04 5.59 15.28
C LYS A 16 -7.88 4.60 15.29
N TRP A 17 -6.84 4.80 16.09
CA TRP A 17 -5.68 3.90 16.11
C TRP A 17 -6.01 2.45 16.47
N ARG A 18 -6.92 2.22 17.44
CA ARG A 18 -7.33 0.86 17.81
C ARG A 18 -8.04 0.18 16.64
N PHE A 19 -8.92 0.90 15.94
CA PHE A 19 -9.58 0.44 14.73
C PHE A 19 -8.56 0.21 13.59
N TYR A 20 -7.73 1.19 13.27
CA TYR A 20 -6.67 1.10 12.24
C TYR A 20 -5.80 -0.15 12.39
N LYS A 21 -5.27 -0.39 13.60
CA LYS A 21 -4.41 -1.55 13.84
C LYS A 21 -5.20 -2.86 13.77
N ASN A 22 -6.45 -2.87 14.23
CA ASN A 22 -7.31 -4.06 14.16
C ASN A 22 -7.75 -4.35 12.72
N PHE A 23 -8.01 -3.36 11.88
CA PHE A 23 -8.48 -3.50 10.50
C PHE A 23 -7.36 -3.76 9.49
N LEU A 24 -6.17 -3.17 9.62
CA LEU A 24 -5.05 -3.47 8.72
C LEU A 24 -4.24 -4.69 9.19
N GLY A 25 -4.17 -4.89 10.50
CA GLY A 25 -3.25 -5.83 11.11
C GLY A 25 -1.79 -5.40 10.96
N LYS A 26 -0.88 -6.21 11.53
CA LYS A 26 0.54 -5.83 11.65
C LYS A 26 1.25 -5.67 10.29
N LYS A 27 0.85 -6.48 9.29
CA LYS A 27 1.50 -6.54 7.98
C LYS A 27 1.23 -5.30 7.12
N PHE A 28 0.04 -4.71 7.25
CA PHE A 28 -0.39 -3.51 6.54
C PHE A 28 -0.39 -2.26 7.41
N SER A 29 0.09 -2.34 8.65
CA SER A 29 0.26 -1.15 9.47
C SER A 29 1.36 -0.27 8.88
N PHE A 30 1.06 1.01 8.67
CA PHE A 30 1.90 2.02 8.05
C PHE A 30 2.20 1.76 6.56
N LEU A 31 1.21 1.28 5.80
CA LEU A 31 1.32 0.99 4.37
C LEU A 31 1.98 2.13 3.57
N PHE A 32 1.51 3.37 3.73
CA PHE A 32 2.00 4.51 2.96
C PHE A 32 3.37 4.97 3.43
N LEU A 33 3.71 4.80 4.72
CA LEU A 33 5.08 5.02 5.17
C LEU A 33 6.05 4.02 4.52
N ASP A 34 5.61 2.78 4.36
CA ASP A 34 6.41 1.72 3.75
C ASP A 34 6.57 1.94 2.25
N LEU A 35 5.51 2.33 1.54
CA LEU A 35 5.57 2.71 0.13
C LEU A 35 6.44 3.94 -0.08
N ASN A 36 6.29 4.97 0.77
CA ASN A 36 7.12 6.17 0.72
C ASN A 36 8.62 5.86 0.78
N LYS A 37 9.02 4.90 1.63
CA LYS A 37 10.40 4.45 1.73
C LYS A 37 10.83 3.55 0.58
N LEU A 38 9.93 2.71 0.11
CA LEU A 38 10.22 1.71 -0.92
C LEU A 38 10.47 2.37 -2.28
N PHE A 39 9.70 3.41 -2.60
CA PHE A 39 9.71 4.09 -3.90
C PHE A 39 10.32 5.49 -3.85
N ASP A 40 10.92 5.87 -2.70
CA ASP A 40 11.44 7.22 -2.43
C ASP A 40 10.48 8.32 -2.90
N LEU A 41 9.28 8.35 -2.31
CA LEU A 41 8.19 9.26 -2.71
C LEU A 41 8.30 10.65 -2.07
N GLN A 42 9.23 10.82 -1.12
CA GLN A 42 9.51 12.08 -0.41
C GLN A 42 8.28 12.74 0.25
N LEU A 43 7.28 11.94 0.61
CA LEU A 43 6.08 12.42 1.31
C LEU A 43 6.42 12.89 2.73
N SER A 44 5.82 14.02 3.13
CA SER A 44 5.89 14.50 4.49
C SER A 44 5.10 13.61 5.46
N VAL A 45 5.39 13.75 6.75
CA VAL A 45 4.68 13.05 7.83
C VAL A 45 3.18 13.34 7.79
N ASN A 46 2.78 14.56 7.46
CA ASN A 46 1.37 14.96 7.42
C ASN A 46 0.64 14.30 6.25
N GLU A 47 1.28 14.24 5.07
CA GLU A 47 0.70 13.57 3.91
C GLU A 47 0.50 12.08 4.16
N ILE A 48 1.52 11.41 4.71
CA ILE A 48 1.42 10.00 5.07
C ILE A 48 0.30 9.81 6.09
N PHE A 49 0.22 10.64 7.13
CA PHE A 49 -0.86 10.57 8.11
C PHE A 49 -2.26 10.68 7.46
N VAL A 50 -2.46 11.61 6.53
CA VAL A 50 -3.74 11.77 5.82
C VAL A 50 -4.07 10.52 5.00
N LEU A 51 -3.10 9.97 4.27
CA LEU A 51 -3.29 8.73 3.50
C LEU A 51 -3.65 7.54 4.40
N GLU A 52 -2.93 7.36 5.50
CA GLU A 52 -3.19 6.29 6.48
C GLU A 52 -4.56 6.44 7.14
N LYS A 53 -4.95 7.68 7.48
CA LYS A 53 -6.27 7.99 8.05
C LYS A 53 -7.38 7.67 7.06
N ASN A 54 -7.24 8.06 5.79
CA ASN A 54 -8.25 7.83 4.77
C ASN A 54 -8.41 6.36 4.42
N LEU A 55 -7.33 5.57 4.49
CA LEU A 55 -7.40 4.14 4.27
C LEU A 55 -8.29 3.42 5.29
N ILE A 56 -8.38 3.92 6.53
CA ILE A 56 -9.27 3.34 7.57
C ILE A 56 -10.71 3.33 7.10
N PHE A 57 -11.16 4.43 6.51
CA PHE A 57 -12.56 4.65 6.18
C PHE A 57 -13.02 3.87 4.95
N GLY A 58 -12.10 3.52 4.05
CA GLY A 58 -12.41 2.78 2.83
C GLY A 58 -11.61 1.50 2.65
N ILE A 59 -11.15 0.88 3.75
CA ILE A 59 -10.27 -0.28 3.68
C ILE A 59 -10.90 -1.47 2.92
N GLU A 60 -12.21 -1.65 2.99
CA GLU A 60 -12.92 -2.72 2.29
C GLU A 60 -13.15 -2.43 0.79
N ASN A 61 -12.95 -1.19 0.34
CA ASN A 61 -13.27 -0.74 -1.01
C ASN A 61 -12.01 -0.61 -1.88
N GLN A 62 -11.90 -1.46 -2.91
CA GLN A 62 -10.76 -1.46 -3.85
C GLN A 62 -10.50 -0.11 -4.51
N ASP A 63 -11.56 0.64 -4.89
CA ASP A 63 -11.41 1.94 -5.54
C ASP A 63 -10.81 2.98 -4.59
N THR A 64 -11.03 2.82 -3.28
CA THR A 64 -10.35 3.66 -2.28
C THR A 64 -8.86 3.39 -2.26
N TRP A 65 -8.43 2.12 -2.35
CA TRP A 65 -7.01 1.78 -2.45
C TRP A 65 -6.39 2.37 -3.70
N ILE A 66 -7.04 2.22 -4.86
CA ILE A 66 -6.57 2.79 -6.12
C ILE A 66 -6.39 4.31 -5.99
N LYS A 67 -7.41 5.03 -5.50
CA LYS A 67 -7.34 6.49 -5.33
C LYS A 67 -6.22 6.92 -4.39
N LEU A 68 -6.05 6.23 -3.26
CA LEU A 68 -5.04 6.60 -2.26
C LEU A 68 -3.61 6.27 -2.72
N ILE A 69 -3.40 5.13 -3.39
CA ILE A 69 -2.10 4.79 -3.97
C ILE A 69 -1.76 5.77 -5.09
N SER A 70 -2.70 6.11 -5.97
CA SER A 70 -2.44 7.15 -6.99
C SER A 70 -2.09 8.50 -6.37
N SER A 71 -2.77 8.89 -5.28
CA SER A 71 -2.44 10.12 -4.54
C SER A 71 -1.06 10.06 -3.86
N CYS A 72 -0.63 8.87 -3.43
CA CYS A 72 0.68 8.61 -2.83
C CYS A 72 1.81 8.79 -3.86
N PHE A 73 1.55 8.43 -5.12
CA PHE A 73 2.52 8.51 -6.23
C PHE A 73 2.34 9.75 -7.10
N ARG A 74 1.58 10.76 -6.66
CA ARG A 74 1.25 11.95 -7.48
C ARG A 74 2.44 12.75 -8.02
N ASN A 75 3.62 12.57 -7.42
CA ASN A 75 4.87 13.22 -7.85
C ASN A 75 5.78 12.29 -8.69
N LYS A 76 5.32 11.09 -9.06
CA LYS A 76 6.06 10.11 -9.86
C LYS A 76 5.42 10.02 -11.24
N GLU A 77 5.84 10.88 -12.15
CA GLU A 77 5.28 10.98 -13.50
C GLU A 77 5.48 9.69 -14.31
N ASP A 78 6.57 8.95 -14.05
CA ASP A 78 6.86 7.67 -14.72
C ASP A 78 5.86 6.56 -14.37
N PHE A 79 5.12 6.71 -13.26
CA PHE A 79 4.14 5.71 -12.81
C PHE A 79 2.79 5.95 -13.48
N SER A 80 2.57 5.24 -14.59
CA SER A 80 1.28 5.29 -15.30
C SER A 80 0.09 4.86 -14.42
N PRO A 81 -1.14 5.30 -14.74
CA PRO A 81 -2.35 4.87 -14.02
C PRO A 81 -2.50 3.34 -13.96
N GLN A 82 -2.04 2.62 -14.99
CA GLN A 82 -2.10 1.17 -15.04
C GLN A 82 -1.15 0.52 -14.02
N ILE A 83 0.08 1.04 -13.87
CA ILE A 83 1.04 0.58 -12.86
C ILE A 83 0.45 0.75 -11.46
N LEU A 84 -0.08 1.94 -11.20
CA LEU A 84 -0.65 2.29 -9.90
C LEU A 84 -1.90 1.46 -9.58
N SER A 85 -2.77 1.22 -10.58
CA SER A 85 -3.93 0.33 -10.43
C SER A 85 -3.50 -1.11 -10.09
N ASN A 86 -2.57 -1.68 -10.85
CA ASN A 86 -2.06 -3.04 -10.61
C ASN A 86 -1.42 -3.16 -9.20
N LEU A 87 -0.59 -2.20 -8.79
CA LEU A 87 -0.01 -2.17 -7.45
C LEU A 87 -1.09 -2.11 -6.37
N SER A 88 -2.11 -1.27 -6.57
CA SER A 88 -3.22 -1.09 -5.63
C SER A 88 -4.03 -2.36 -5.44
N ILE A 89 -4.39 -3.03 -6.55
CA ILE A 89 -5.17 -4.27 -6.51
C ILE A 89 -4.33 -5.39 -5.87
N PHE A 90 -3.05 -5.49 -6.21
CA PHE A 90 -2.13 -6.42 -5.55
C PHE A 90 -2.12 -6.22 -4.03
N LEU A 91 -1.96 -4.99 -3.54
CA LEU A 91 -1.92 -4.68 -2.11
C LEU A 91 -3.27 -4.93 -1.43
N TYR A 92 -4.37 -4.54 -2.05
CA TYR A 92 -5.73 -4.78 -1.55
C TYR A 92 -6.03 -6.27 -1.42
N LYS A 93 -5.78 -7.06 -2.46
CA LYS A 93 -6.01 -8.51 -2.44
C LYS A 93 -5.07 -9.22 -1.48
N SER A 94 -3.83 -8.74 -1.34
CA SER A 94 -2.89 -9.23 -0.31
C SER A 94 -3.39 -8.94 1.11
N TRP A 95 -3.99 -7.78 1.35
CA TRP A 95 -4.61 -7.46 2.62
C TRP A 95 -5.84 -8.32 2.90
N LYS A 96 -6.74 -8.49 1.91
CA LYS A 96 -7.90 -9.38 2.04
C LYS A 96 -7.47 -10.82 2.34
N ASN A 97 -6.46 -11.34 1.65
CA ASN A 97 -5.92 -12.67 1.92
C ASN A 97 -5.38 -12.78 3.36
N TYR A 98 -4.58 -11.80 3.79
CA TYR A 98 -4.07 -11.73 5.16
C TYR A 98 -5.20 -11.66 6.21
N LYS A 99 -6.32 -11.01 5.90
CA LYS A 99 -7.45 -10.85 6.83
C LYS A 99 -8.39 -12.03 6.91
N LEU A 100 -8.73 -12.62 5.78
CA LEU A 100 -9.67 -13.73 5.70
C LEU A 100 -9.02 -15.07 6.10
N LYS A 101 -7.72 -15.08 6.40
CA LYS A 101 -6.88 -16.22 6.82
C LYS A 101 -6.79 -17.39 5.84
N TYR A 102 -7.65 -17.46 4.83
CA TYR A 102 -7.51 -18.30 3.64
C TYR A 102 -8.30 -17.63 2.51
N ALA A 103 -7.59 -17.02 1.56
CA ALA A 103 -8.23 -16.45 0.38
C ALA A 103 -8.95 -17.53 -0.44
N ASN A 104 -10.17 -17.20 -0.89
CA ASN A 104 -10.78 -17.82 -2.06
C ASN A 104 -9.75 -17.85 -3.21
N GLN A 105 -9.69 -18.93 -4.00
CA GLN A 105 -8.79 -19.07 -5.15
C GLN A 105 -8.85 -17.85 -6.08
N GLU A 106 -10.02 -17.24 -6.22
CA GLU A 106 -10.24 -16.01 -6.99
C GLU A 106 -9.41 -14.82 -6.47
N ILE A 107 -9.37 -14.60 -5.15
CA ILE A 107 -8.58 -13.51 -4.54
C ILE A 107 -7.08 -13.73 -4.80
N GLU A 108 -6.62 -14.97 -4.70
CA GLU A 108 -5.22 -15.32 -4.97
C GLU A 108 -4.87 -15.18 -6.46
N TYR A 109 -5.79 -15.56 -7.35
CA TYR A 109 -5.65 -15.39 -8.79
C TYR A 109 -5.50 -13.91 -9.15
N ASP A 110 -6.44 -13.07 -8.71
CA ASP A 110 -6.41 -11.62 -8.96
C ASP A 110 -5.13 -10.98 -8.42
N ARG A 111 -4.73 -11.38 -7.20
CA ARG A 111 -3.51 -10.88 -6.56
C ARG A 111 -2.27 -11.17 -7.40
N ARG A 112 -2.13 -12.41 -7.89
CA ARG A 112 -0.99 -12.82 -8.73
C ARG A 112 -1.01 -12.14 -10.08
N ALA A 113 -2.17 -12.07 -10.72
CA ALA A 113 -2.33 -11.42 -12.02
C ALA A 113 -1.87 -9.94 -11.96
N ASN A 114 -2.36 -9.19 -10.97
CA ASN A 114 -2.00 -7.79 -10.79
C ASN A 114 -0.54 -7.60 -10.37
N PHE A 115 0.01 -8.48 -9.54
CA PHE A 115 1.43 -8.45 -9.21
C PHE A 115 2.33 -8.67 -10.43
N ASN A 116 1.98 -9.62 -11.30
CA ASN A 116 2.74 -9.91 -12.51
C ASN A 116 2.68 -8.73 -13.48
N GLN A 117 1.49 -8.16 -13.71
CA GLN A 117 1.33 -6.99 -14.57
C GLN A 117 2.08 -5.77 -14.01
N PHE A 118 2.00 -5.53 -12.70
CA PHE A 118 2.81 -4.50 -12.05
C PHE A 118 4.31 -4.72 -12.26
N THR A 119 4.79 -5.96 -12.08
CA THR A 119 6.22 -6.30 -12.20
C THR A 119 6.74 -6.06 -13.62
N LEU A 120 5.97 -6.49 -14.64
CA LEU A 120 6.34 -6.30 -16.03
C LEU A 120 6.45 -4.82 -16.39
N LEU A 121 5.45 -4.02 -16.00
CA LEU A 121 5.45 -2.58 -16.28
C LEU A 121 6.52 -1.82 -15.49
N LEU A 122 6.79 -2.21 -14.23
CA LEU A 122 7.82 -1.57 -13.43
C LEU A 122 9.22 -1.83 -14.00
N MET A 123 9.46 -3.02 -14.54
CA MET A 123 10.73 -3.39 -15.16
C MET A 123 11.10 -2.46 -16.33
N GLU A 124 10.11 -1.87 -17.00
CA GLU A 124 10.32 -0.95 -18.12
C GLU A 124 10.77 0.45 -17.67
N ILE A 125 10.51 0.84 -16.42
CA ILE A 125 10.67 2.22 -15.95
C ILE A 125 11.61 2.41 -14.76
N ASP A 126 11.93 1.36 -14.01
CA ASP A 126 12.76 1.46 -12.80
C ASP A 126 13.92 0.45 -12.82
N SER A 127 15.16 0.94 -12.86
CA SER A 127 16.35 0.09 -12.85
C SER A 127 16.53 -0.70 -11.54
N ASN A 128 15.89 -0.26 -10.46
CA ASN A 128 15.87 -0.94 -9.16
C ASN A 128 14.64 -1.83 -8.97
N PHE A 129 13.88 -2.14 -10.05
CA PHE A 129 12.64 -2.91 -9.93
C PHE A 129 12.83 -4.22 -9.17
N ASN A 130 13.92 -4.97 -9.40
CA ASN A 130 14.18 -6.23 -8.71
C ASN A 130 14.16 -6.09 -7.18
N ASP A 131 14.82 -5.05 -6.66
CA ASP A 131 14.85 -4.76 -5.23
C ASP A 131 13.46 -4.40 -4.70
N ILE A 132 12.70 -3.62 -5.48
CA ILE A 132 11.33 -3.25 -5.14
C ILE A 132 10.44 -4.49 -5.06
N ILE A 133 10.46 -5.33 -6.09
CA ILE A 133 9.68 -6.58 -6.18
C ILE A 133 10.00 -7.51 -5.01
N VAL A 134 11.28 -7.72 -4.69
CA VAL A 134 11.69 -8.57 -3.56
C VAL A 134 11.18 -8.01 -2.24
N LYS A 135 11.28 -6.69 -2.03
CA LYS A 135 10.79 -6.03 -0.81
C LYS A 135 9.25 -6.09 -0.70
N LEU A 136 8.53 -5.92 -1.81
CA LEU A 136 7.07 -6.09 -1.87
C LEU A 136 6.67 -7.51 -1.47
N LEU A 137 7.29 -8.53 -2.06
CA LEU A 137 6.97 -9.92 -1.77
C LEU A 137 7.30 -10.29 -0.31
N LYS A 138 8.49 -9.91 0.19
CA LYS A 138 8.85 -10.16 1.59
C LYS A 138 7.83 -9.57 2.56
N LYS A 139 7.23 -8.43 2.21
CA LYS A 139 6.33 -7.71 3.10
C LYS A 139 4.87 -8.07 2.93
N TRP A 140 4.39 -8.31 1.72
CA TRP A 140 2.96 -8.41 1.38
C TRP A 140 2.56 -9.67 0.62
N LYS A 141 3.48 -10.59 0.28
CA LYS A 141 3.14 -11.88 -0.32
C LYS A 141 2.24 -12.74 0.57
#